data_AF-A0A285ECV1-F1
#
_entry.id   AF-A0A285ECV1-F1
#
_cell.length_a   1.000
_cell.length_b   1.000
_cell.length_c   1.000
_cell.angle_alpha   90.00
_cell.angle_beta   90.00
_cell.angle_gamma   90.00
#
_symmetry.space_group_name_H-M   'P 1'
#
loop_
_entity.id
_entity.type
_entity.pdbx_description
1 polymer ?
#
loop_
_entity_poly.entity_id
_entity_poly.type
_entity_poly.pdbx_seq_one_letter_code
_entity_poly.pdbx_strand_id
1 'polypeptide(L)'
;MPEGHTLFRLARDQSLVFAGRPVHVTSPQGRFAAGAALLDGRVLDEVTSYGKHLFACFGPDTLHVHLGLYGSYTSGTGVPPAPRGALRMRWEGEDPTASASGPTCAARPPARC
;
A
#
# COMPACT_ATOMS: atom_id res chain seq x y z
N MET A 1 0.50 -18.86 2.10
CA MET A 1 -0.80 -18.26 1.72
C MET A 1 -1.15 -17.29 2.83
N PRO A 2 -1.33 -15.98 2.59
CA PRO A 2 -1.72 -15.07 3.65
C PRO A 2 -3.14 -15.43 4.09
N GLU A 3 -3.25 -16.08 5.24
CA GLU A 3 -4.53 -16.33 5.90
C GLU A 3 -5.13 -14.98 6.30
N GLY A 4 -6.46 -14.86 6.42
CA GLY A 4 -7.14 -13.57 6.64
C GLY A 4 -6.60 -12.76 7.85
N HIS A 5 -6.03 -13.44 8.85
CA HIS A 5 -5.36 -12.79 9.99
C HIS A 5 -4.09 -12.02 9.59
N THR A 6 -3.37 -12.47 8.57
CA THR A 6 -2.14 -11.82 8.07
C THR A 6 -2.48 -10.47 7.45
N LEU A 7 -3.59 -10.40 6.73
CA LEU A 7 -4.11 -9.17 6.11
C LEU A 7 -4.59 -8.15 7.15
N PHE A 8 -5.25 -8.63 8.21
CA PHE A 8 -5.66 -7.77 9.31
C PHE A 8 -4.47 -7.20 10.06
N ARG A 9 -3.46 -8.04 10.39
CA ARG A 9 -2.21 -7.57 11.01
C ARG A 9 -1.50 -6.57 10.10
N LEU A 10 -1.44 -6.88 8.80
CA LEU A 10 -0.88 -5.98 7.81
C LEU A 10 -1.56 -4.61 7.79
N ALA A 11 -2.89 -4.57 7.67
CA ALA A 11 -3.62 -3.31 7.66
C ALA A 11 -3.34 -2.49 8.93
N ARG A 12 -3.33 -3.15 10.09
CA ARG A 12 -2.99 -2.52 11.37
C ARG A 12 -1.56 -1.96 11.37
N ASP A 13 -0.58 -2.73 10.94
CA ASP A 13 0.83 -2.32 10.91
C ASP A 13 1.03 -1.13 9.95
N GLN A 14 0.34 -1.11 8.81
CA GLN A 14 0.36 0.03 7.88
C GLN A 14 -0.26 1.28 8.49
N SER A 15 -1.43 1.16 9.13
CA SER A 15 -2.03 2.28 9.85
C SER A 15 -1.10 2.82 10.92
N LEU A 16 -0.43 1.97 11.70
CA LEU A 16 0.50 2.41 12.73
C LEU A 16 1.72 3.17 12.19
N VAL A 17 2.23 2.78 11.02
CA VAL A 17 3.45 3.37 10.44
C VAL A 17 3.14 4.66 9.65
N PHE A 18 2.01 4.68 8.93
CA PHE A 18 1.73 5.68 7.90
C PHE A 18 0.52 6.58 8.19
N ALA A 19 -0.42 6.18 9.06
CA ALA A 19 -1.61 6.99 9.30
C ALA A 19 -1.25 8.37 9.89
N GLY A 20 -1.96 9.40 9.44
CA GLY A 20 -1.74 10.79 9.81
C GLY A 20 -0.51 11.44 9.15
N ARG A 21 0.15 10.77 8.20
CA ARG A 21 1.38 11.25 7.55
C ARG A 21 1.25 11.22 6.02
N PRO A 22 1.94 12.12 5.30
CA PRO A 22 2.05 12.03 3.84
C PRO A 22 2.84 10.77 3.46
N VAL A 23 2.35 10.07 2.43
CA VAL A 23 2.97 8.83 1.94
C VAL A 23 3.37 9.01 0.48
N HIS A 24 4.61 8.66 0.17
CA HIS A 24 5.07 8.57 -1.21
C HIS A 24 4.61 7.27 -1.84
N VAL A 25 3.92 7.37 -2.98
CA VAL A 25 3.29 6.23 -3.63
C VAL A 25 3.80 6.10 -5.06
N THR A 26 4.49 5.00 -5.34
CA THR A 26 5.05 4.74 -6.67
C THR A 26 4.54 3.42 -7.26
N SER A 27 4.52 3.32 -8.60
CA SER A 27 4.21 2.08 -9.33
C SER A 27 5.39 1.70 -10.23
N PRO A 28 6.35 0.90 -9.72
CA PRO A 28 7.60 0.62 -10.43
C PRO A 28 7.43 -0.06 -11.81
N GLN A 29 6.31 -0.78 -12.02
CA GLN A 29 5.99 -1.44 -13.28
C GLN A 29 4.98 -0.66 -14.13
N GLY A 30 4.57 0.54 -13.72
CA GLY A 30 3.67 1.41 -14.45
C GLY A 30 2.20 0.98 -14.50
N ARG A 31 1.86 -0.28 -14.18
CA ARG A 31 0.47 -0.79 -14.25
C ARG A 31 -0.53 -0.04 -13.38
N PHE A 32 -0.07 0.65 -12.35
CA PHE A 32 -0.89 1.49 -11.47
C PHE A 32 -0.36 2.94 -11.40
N ALA A 33 0.41 3.40 -12.40
CA ALA A 33 1.04 4.72 -12.35
C ALA A 33 0.03 5.87 -12.16
N ALA A 34 -1.12 5.82 -12.84
CA ALA A 34 -2.15 6.85 -12.71
C ALA A 34 -2.75 6.90 -11.29
N GLY A 35 -3.05 5.75 -10.70
CA GLY A 35 -3.55 5.69 -9.32
C GLY A 35 -2.48 6.07 -8.30
N ALA A 36 -1.22 5.68 -8.53
CA ALA A 36 -0.10 6.08 -7.69
C ALA A 36 0.11 7.60 -7.69
N ALA A 37 0.09 8.23 -8.86
CA ALA A 37 0.25 9.69 -8.99
C ALA A 37 -0.89 10.49 -8.32
N LEU A 38 -2.09 9.92 -8.20
CA LEU A 38 -3.21 10.55 -7.49
C LEU A 38 -3.05 10.50 -5.96
N LEU A 39 -2.30 9.51 -5.47
CA LEU A 39 -2.12 9.23 -4.04
C LEU A 39 -0.76 9.70 -3.52
N ASP A 40 0.21 9.91 -4.39
CA ASP A 40 1.56 10.34 -4.01
C ASP A 40 1.54 11.67 -3.27
N GLY A 41 2.19 11.71 -2.10
CA GLY A 41 2.25 12.88 -1.23
C GLY A 41 0.96 13.16 -0.43
N ARG A 42 -0.09 12.33 -0.56
CA ARG A 42 -1.33 12.47 0.20
C ARG A 42 -1.16 11.91 1.61
N VAL A 43 -1.91 12.48 2.56
CA VAL A 43 -2.01 11.95 3.93
C VAL A 43 -2.87 10.69 3.91
N LEU A 44 -2.34 9.62 4.48
CA LEU A 44 -3.09 8.39 4.73
C LEU A 44 -3.86 8.53 6.03
N ASP A 45 -5.17 8.32 6.02
CA ASP A 45 -6.01 8.41 7.22
C ASP A 45 -6.05 7.08 7.97
N GLU A 46 -6.34 6.00 7.25
CA GLU A 46 -6.48 4.67 7.83
C GLU A 46 -6.27 3.58 6.77
N VAL A 47 -5.79 2.41 7.19
CA VAL A 47 -5.82 1.17 6.42
C VAL A 47 -6.65 0.13 7.15
N THR A 48 -7.65 -0.41 6.44
CA THR A 48 -8.52 -1.49 6.93
C THR A 48 -8.43 -2.71 6.04
N SER A 49 -8.76 -3.88 6.59
CA SER A 49 -8.86 -5.13 5.81
C SER A 49 -10.23 -5.77 5.97
N TYR A 50 -10.79 -6.26 4.87
CA TYR A 50 -11.98 -7.09 4.87
C TYR A 50 -11.71 -8.37 4.08
N GLY A 51 -11.55 -9.50 4.78
CA GLY A 51 -11.25 -10.78 4.15
C GLY A 51 -9.94 -10.76 3.38
N LYS A 52 -10.01 -10.83 2.04
CA LYS A 52 -8.85 -10.80 1.12
C LYS A 52 -8.61 -9.42 0.49
N HIS A 53 -9.21 -8.40 1.08
CA HIS A 53 -9.17 -7.02 0.58
C HIS A 53 -8.54 -6.11 1.62
N LEU A 54 -7.75 -5.16 1.15
CA LEU A 54 -7.15 -4.10 1.93
C LEU A 54 -7.61 -2.77 1.33
N PHE A 55 -8.03 -1.85 2.17
CA PHE A 55 -8.53 -0.53 1.82
C PHE A 55 -7.68 0.50 2.53
N ALA A 56 -7.23 1.51 1.79
CA ALA A 56 -6.43 2.60 2.34
C ALA A 56 -7.07 3.93 1.98
N CYS A 57 -7.43 4.69 3.01
CA CYS A 57 -8.19 5.92 2.89
C CYS A 57 -7.23 7.11 2.84
N PHE A 58 -7.42 7.97 1.83
CA PHE A 58 -6.68 9.21 1.63
C PHE A 58 -7.70 10.36 1.48
N GLY A 59 -8.32 10.77 2.58
CA GLY A 59 -9.45 11.70 2.59
C GLY A 59 -10.64 11.13 1.79
N PRO A 60 -11.10 11.82 0.73
CA PRO A 60 -12.23 11.35 -0.08
C PRO A 60 -11.90 10.21 -1.06
N ASP A 61 -10.62 9.89 -1.24
CA ASP A 61 -10.16 8.86 -2.17
C ASP A 61 -9.82 7.58 -1.39
N THR A 62 -10.30 6.43 -1.85
CA THR A 62 -9.94 5.14 -1.25
C THR A 62 -9.21 4.26 -2.26
N LEU A 63 -8.01 3.81 -1.90
CA LEU A 63 -7.31 2.77 -2.61
C LEU A 63 -7.85 1.40 -2.20
N HIS A 64 -8.24 0.60 -3.19
CA HIS A 64 -8.65 -0.78 -2.98
C HIS A 64 -7.62 -1.76 -3.54
N VAL A 65 -7.15 -2.64 -2.66
CA VAL A 65 -6.15 -3.65 -2.94
C VAL A 65 -6.75 -5.03 -2.71
N HIS A 66 -6.73 -5.88 -3.74
CA HIS A 66 -7.11 -7.28 -3.60
C HIS A 66 -5.88 -8.18 -3.59
N LEU A 67 -5.65 -8.84 -2.46
CA LEU A 67 -4.61 -9.86 -2.31
C LEU A 67 -5.21 -11.21 -2.72
N GLY A 68 -5.13 -11.50 -4.01
CA GLY A 68 -5.50 -12.81 -4.58
C GLY A 68 -4.54 -13.92 -4.13
N LEU A 69 -4.66 -15.11 -4.73
CA LEU A 69 -3.87 -16.30 -4.35
C LEU A 69 -2.34 -16.08 -4.35
N TYR A 70 -1.85 -15.20 -5.23
CA TYR A 70 -0.44 -14.90 -5.45
C TYR A 70 -0.01 -13.52 -4.97
N GLY A 71 -0.91 -12.80 -4.29
CA GLY A 71 -0.58 -11.49 -3.73
C GLY A 71 0.38 -11.63 -2.55
N SER A 72 1.49 -10.90 -2.57
CA SER A 72 2.45 -10.87 -1.48
C SER A 72 2.71 -9.43 -1.01
N TYR A 73 3.00 -9.32 0.29
CA TYR A 73 3.33 -8.08 0.96
C TYR A 73 4.66 -8.22 1.70
N THR A 74 5.46 -7.16 1.75
CA THR A 74 6.73 -7.15 2.47
C THR A 74 6.96 -5.78 3.08
N SER A 75 6.80 -5.65 4.38
CA SER A 75 7.22 -4.46 5.14
C SER A 75 8.69 -4.55 5.53
N GLY A 76 9.32 -3.40 5.75
CA GLY A 76 10.68 -3.29 6.27
C GLY A 76 10.97 -1.85 6.68
N THR A 77 12.12 -1.64 7.29
CA THR A 77 12.65 -0.31 7.58
C THR A 77 13.93 -0.08 6.76
N GLY A 78 14.25 1.17 6.47
CA GLY A 78 15.43 1.55 5.67
C GLY A 78 15.22 1.45 4.15
N VAL A 79 16.29 1.75 3.40
CA VAL A 79 16.22 1.94 1.94
C VAL A 79 15.58 0.71 1.26
N PRO A 80 14.46 0.89 0.55
CA PRO A 80 13.75 -0.21 -0.05
C PRO A 80 14.61 -0.85 -1.15
N PRO A 81 14.71 -2.19 -1.23
CA PRO A 81 15.50 -2.86 -2.25
C PRO A 81 14.97 -2.51 -3.65
N ALA A 82 15.83 -2.65 -4.67
CA ALA A 82 15.42 -2.43 -6.05
C ALA A 82 14.15 -3.23 -6.38
N PRO A 83 13.16 -2.63 -7.07
CA PRO A 83 11.90 -3.29 -7.38
C PRO A 83 12.16 -4.58 -8.16
N ARG A 84 11.70 -5.71 -7.62
CA ARG A 84 11.88 -7.05 -8.22
C ARG A 84 10.54 -7.73 -8.45
N GLY A 85 10.49 -8.58 -9.47
CA GLY A 85 9.33 -9.44 -9.73
C GLY A 85 8.06 -8.67 -10.07
N ALA A 86 6.96 -8.97 -9.38
CA ALA A 86 5.63 -8.45 -9.69
C ALA A 86 5.23 -7.19 -8.89
N LEU A 87 6.16 -6.49 -8.23
CA LEU A 87 5.90 -5.25 -7.48
C LEU A 87 5.09 -4.21 -8.26
N ARG A 88 3.83 -4.02 -7.85
CA ARG A 88 2.86 -3.14 -8.52
C ARG A 88 2.76 -1.77 -7.88
N MET A 89 2.97 -1.69 -6.58
CA MET A 89 2.86 -0.47 -5.80
C MET A 89 3.92 -0.48 -4.70
N ARG A 90 4.43 0.70 -4.37
CA ARG A 90 5.33 0.89 -3.25
C ARG A 90 4.90 2.13 -2.49
N TRP A 91 4.90 2.03 -1.18
CA TRP A 91 4.70 3.16 -0.28
C TRP A 91 6.01 3.45 0.42
N GLU A 92 6.30 4.73 0.63
CA GLU A 92 7.49 5.20 1.33
C GLU A 92 7.04 6.32 2.27
N GLY A 93 7.48 6.27 3.52
CA GLY A 93 7.23 7.36 4.47
C GLY A 93 8.19 8.50 4.22
N GLU A 94 7.88 9.68 4.75
CA GLU A 94 8.74 10.87 4.69
C GLU A 94 10.13 10.61 5.32
N ASP A 95 10.21 9.73 6.32
CA ASP A 95 11.48 9.26 6.87
C ASP A 95 12.03 8.05 6.07
N PRO A 96 13.23 8.15 5.48
CA PRO A 96 13.88 7.03 4.77
C PRO A 96 14.30 5.87 5.70
N THR A 97 14.17 6.04 7.02
CA THR A 97 14.30 4.95 8.01
C THR A 97 12.98 4.21 8.24
N ALA A 98 11.84 4.80 7.88
CA ALA A 98 10.49 4.25 7.99
C ALA A 98 9.89 3.82 6.64
N SER A 99 10.71 3.60 5.62
CA SER A 99 10.29 3.13 4.31
C SER A 99 9.83 1.67 4.34
N ALA A 100 8.57 1.46 4.75
CA ALA A 100 7.90 0.18 4.58
C ALA A 100 7.49 0.01 3.12
N SER A 101 8.26 -0.82 2.39
CA SER A 101 7.98 -1.16 1.00
C SER A 101 6.55 -1.68 0.84
N GLY A 102 5.79 -1.04 -0.05
CA GLY A 102 4.40 -1.37 -0.33
C GLY A 102 4.20 -2.61 -1.22
N PRO A 103 2.93 -3.00 -1.46
CA PRO A 103 2.55 -4.32 -1.96
C PRO A 103 2.83 -4.63 -3.43
N THR A 104 3.04 -5.93 -3.72
CA THR A 104 2.81 -6.50 -5.04
C THR A 104 1.31 -6.80 -5.20
N CYS A 105 0.53 -5.83 -5.69
CA CYS A 105 -0.91 -6.00 -5.83
C CYS A 105 -1.51 -5.50 -7.14
N ALA A 106 -2.42 -6.29 -7.71
CA ALA A 106 -3.38 -5.78 -8.68
C ALA A 106 -4.34 -4.82 -7.96
N ALA A 107 -3.96 -3.55 -7.87
CA ALA A 107 -4.81 -2.50 -7.34
C ALA A 107 -5.81 -2.05 -8.40
N ARG A 108 -7.05 -1.81 -7.98
CA ARG A 108 -8.06 -1.16 -8.82
C ARG A 108 -7.93 0.36 -8.61
N PRO A 109 -8.21 1.20 -9.63
CA PRO A 109 -8.10 2.67 -9.49
C PRO A 109 -8.83 3.16 -8.24
N PRO A 110 -8.31 4.20 -7.55
CA PRO A 110 -8.99 4.74 -6.39
C PRO A 110 -10.40 5.17 -6.80
N ALA A 111 -11.39 4.71 -6.04
CA ALA A 111 -12.76 5.16 -6.19
C ALA A 111 -12.93 6.38 -5.27
N ARG A 112 -13.50 7.46 -5.83
CA ARG A 112 -14.11 8.51 -5.01
C ARG A 112 -15.38 7.93 -4.41
N CYS A 113 -15.64 8.21 -3.14
CA CYS A 113 -16.96 8.01 -2.56
C CYS A 113 -18.03 8.75 -3.38
#